data_AF-A0A1Y2BWH3-F1
#
_entry.id   AF-A0A1Y2BWH3-F1
#
_cell.length_a   1.000
_cell.length_b   1.000
_cell.length_c   1.000
_cell.angle_alpha   90.00
_cell.angle_beta   90.00
_cell.angle_gamma   90.00
#
_symmetry.space_group_name_H-M   'P 1'
#
loop_
_entity.id
_entity.type
_entity.pdbx_description
1 polymer ?
#
loop_
_entity_poly.entity_id
_entity_poly.type
_entity_poly.pdbx_seq_one_letter_code
_entity_poly.pdbx_strand_id
1 'polypeptide(L)'
;MHFTSECPHGHRIKRLNRRELESVSSLAKHNRCLALDCPSQTRTSSSSSSSSTATENWLCLTCHFVSCSERHVLDHSKETGHPIAASLSDNSVFCYECMDYIHVDEMVPVVDAIHAGRTLEYQIVSAILKLGDRVVKPVLVVWNWLWRLLRNEPKRVLRDSSIEAFAEYIRRNKCKKIVVLTGAGISTSAGIRDFRSPGTGIYDNLQSYNLPTSESVFDINYFRTNPKPFFQLAQEIFPGNFQPTKSHYFIKLLSNKNLLLRNFTQNIDTLESIAGINPSYIIESHGSFASASCIGHFRTSPETNNTQEWIPSCNRKFTQSWLKDRLFPNAEIPRCPDCNGLVKPDITFFGEPVPQKFRNHLADLSEADALIVMGCSLSVAPFDMLPGLVGERVPRLLVNRNAVGGFLVNDVAGRDAVYLGDCDEGCTLLAQLLGCEDEFSDLVGQ
;
A
#
# COMPACT_ATOMS: atom_id res chain seq x y z
N MET A 1 3.85 21.12 -29.95
CA MET A 1 2.78 20.32 -29.33
C MET A 1 2.54 20.89 -27.95
N HIS A 2 1.29 21.26 -27.66
CA HIS A 2 0.87 21.76 -26.35
C HIS A 2 0.75 20.56 -25.42
N PHE A 3 1.60 20.50 -24.40
CA PHE A 3 1.65 19.45 -23.38
C PHE A 3 0.82 19.90 -22.17
N THR A 4 -0.07 19.07 -21.65
CA THR A 4 -1.02 19.39 -20.57
C THR A 4 -0.39 19.06 -19.22
N SER A 5 0.03 20.08 -18.47
CA SER A 5 0.65 19.96 -17.13
C SER A 5 -0.40 19.98 -16.01
N GLU A 6 -1.30 19.00 -16.01
CA GLU A 6 -2.36 18.84 -15.00
C GLU A 6 -2.28 17.43 -14.39
N CYS A 7 -2.60 17.27 -13.11
CA CYS A 7 -2.81 15.94 -12.55
C CYS A 7 -4.06 15.29 -13.19
N PRO A 8 -4.25 13.96 -13.10
CA PRO A 8 -5.45 13.28 -13.63
C PRO A 8 -6.79 13.83 -13.12
N HIS A 9 -6.78 14.57 -12.01
CA HIS A 9 -7.94 15.21 -11.39
C HIS A 9 -8.05 16.72 -11.70
N GLY A 10 -7.21 17.26 -12.60
CA GLY A 10 -7.33 18.64 -13.12
C GLY A 10 -6.53 19.72 -12.38
N HIS A 11 -5.73 19.37 -11.36
CA HIS A 11 -4.89 20.34 -10.64
C HIS A 11 -3.65 20.71 -11.44
N ARG A 12 -3.38 22.01 -11.57
CA ARG A 12 -2.34 22.54 -12.46
C ARG A 12 -0.96 22.52 -11.84
N ILE A 13 0.02 22.12 -12.65
CA ILE A 13 1.44 22.18 -12.31
C ILE A 13 2.10 23.30 -13.12
N LYS A 14 2.96 24.09 -12.47
CA LYS A 14 3.71 25.14 -13.16
C LYS A 14 4.92 24.53 -13.86
N ARG A 15 5.04 24.76 -15.16
CA ARG A 15 6.23 24.38 -15.92
C ARG A 15 7.42 25.25 -15.49
N LEU A 16 8.52 24.61 -15.10
CA LEU A 16 9.76 25.29 -14.74
C LEU A 16 10.49 25.80 -15.98
N ASN A 17 10.94 27.04 -15.94
CA ASN A 17 11.94 27.52 -16.87
C ASN A 17 13.37 27.18 -16.39
N ARG A 18 14.35 27.34 -17.28
CA ARG A 18 15.76 26.97 -17.02
C ARG A 18 16.37 27.68 -15.80
N ARG A 19 16.03 28.95 -15.55
CA ARG A 19 16.55 29.71 -14.39
C ARG A 19 15.91 29.23 -13.08
N GLU A 20 14.63 28.87 -13.11
CA GLU A 20 13.92 28.31 -11.95
C GLU A 20 14.48 26.94 -11.57
N LEU A 21 14.78 26.08 -12.55
CA LEU A 21 15.45 24.78 -12.34
C LEU A 21 16.83 24.93 -11.68
N GLU A 22 17.64 25.88 -12.14
CA GLU A 22 18.97 26.16 -11.57
C GLU A 22 18.88 26.66 -10.12
N SER A 23 17.87 27.47 -9.80
CA SER A 23 17.60 27.97 -8.44
C SER A 23 17.15 26.85 -7.49
N VAL A 24 16.19 26.02 -7.91
CA VAL A 24 15.70 24.87 -7.13
C VAL A 24 16.82 23.86 -6.88
N SER A 25 17.64 23.57 -7.90
CA SER A 25 18.80 22.69 -7.76
C SER A 25 19.80 23.23 -6.73
N SER A 26 20.05 24.54 -6.70
CA SER A 26 20.90 25.18 -5.70
C SER A 26 20.34 25.05 -4.28
N LEU A 27 19.04 25.30 -4.08
CA LEU A 27 18.37 25.18 -2.78
C LEU A 27 18.35 23.73 -2.26
N ALA A 28 18.06 22.78 -3.15
CA ALA A 28 18.02 21.35 -2.85
C ALA A 28 19.40 20.73 -2.53
N LYS A 29 20.50 21.33 -2.99
CA LYS A 29 21.87 20.95 -2.63
C LYS A 29 22.27 21.36 -1.21
N HIS A 30 21.68 22.44 -0.69
CA HIS A 30 22.04 23.00 0.61
C HIS A 30 21.05 22.64 1.72
N ASN A 31 20.05 21.78 1.45
CA ASN A 31 19.00 21.35 2.39
C ASN A 31 18.33 22.52 3.15
N ARG A 32 18.17 23.68 2.50
CA ARG A 32 17.57 24.86 3.13
C ARG A 32 16.04 24.79 3.03
N CYS A 33 15.39 24.38 4.11
CA CYS A 33 13.94 24.48 4.24
C CYS A 33 13.52 25.96 4.27
N LEU A 34 12.46 26.30 3.54
CA LEU A 34 11.90 27.65 3.46
C LEU A 34 10.76 27.92 4.47
N ALA A 35 10.37 26.93 5.29
CA ALA A 35 9.32 27.11 6.30
C ALA A 35 9.78 28.04 7.44
N LEU A 36 8.95 29.04 7.78
CA LEU A 36 9.27 30.08 8.76
C LEU A 36 9.58 29.52 10.16
N ASP A 37 8.91 28.43 10.55
CA ASP A 37 9.07 27.79 11.86
C ASP A 37 10.12 26.67 11.86
N CYS A 38 10.94 26.55 10.82
CA CYS A 38 11.88 25.44 10.70
C CYS A 38 13.12 25.63 11.61
N PRO A 39 13.42 24.69 12.53
CA PRO A 39 14.57 24.78 13.43
C PRO A 39 15.93 24.80 12.71
N SER A 40 15.99 24.40 11.43
CA SER A 40 17.22 24.43 10.64
C SER A 40 17.58 25.82 10.12
N GLN A 41 16.67 26.79 10.13
CA GLN A 41 16.96 28.17 9.70
C GLN A 41 17.74 28.97 10.77
N THR A 42 17.69 28.57 12.04
CA THR A 42 18.34 29.29 13.16
C THR A 42 19.77 28.79 13.48
N ARG A 43 20.25 27.73 12.81
CA ARG A 43 21.63 27.24 13.00
C ARG A 43 22.62 28.08 12.20
N THR A 44 23.12 29.13 12.83
CA THR A 44 24.41 29.73 12.45
C THR A 44 25.53 28.71 12.71
N SER A 45 26.45 28.61 11.77
CA SER A 45 27.56 27.68 11.70
C SER A 45 28.38 27.59 13.01
N SER A 46 28.18 26.53 13.80
CA SER A 46 29.24 25.88 14.59
C SER A 46 28.69 24.67 15.36
N SER A 47 29.55 23.66 15.53
CA SER A 47 29.39 22.41 16.29
C SER A 47 28.69 21.23 15.60
N SER A 48 29.55 20.29 15.21
CA SER A 48 29.28 18.90 14.87
C SER A 48 28.92 18.09 16.10
N SER A 49 27.74 17.45 16.12
CA SER A 49 27.53 16.08 16.61
C SER A 49 26.03 15.77 16.69
N SER A 50 25.61 14.80 15.91
CA SER A 50 24.56 13.79 16.17
C SER A 50 23.90 13.37 14.85
N SER A 51 23.86 12.06 14.67
CA SER A 51 23.22 11.31 13.61
C SER A 51 21.86 11.89 13.20
N SER A 52 21.66 12.18 11.91
CA SER A 52 20.33 12.19 11.30
C SER A 52 20.42 11.74 9.85
N THR A 53 19.71 10.64 9.61
CA THR A 53 19.11 10.13 8.38
C THR A 53 19.04 11.12 7.22
N ALA A 54 19.25 10.62 5.99
CA ALA A 54 19.03 11.35 4.74
C ALA A 54 17.77 12.22 4.84
N THR A 55 17.95 13.54 4.80
CA THR A 55 16.86 14.50 4.94
C THR A 55 15.99 14.43 3.71
N GLU A 56 14.77 13.91 3.85
CA GLU A 56 13.71 13.88 2.85
C GLU A 56 13.31 15.31 2.50
N ASN A 57 13.91 15.87 1.44
CA ASN A 57 13.50 17.17 0.97
C ASN A 57 12.29 17.03 0.04
N TRP A 58 11.34 17.95 0.16
CA TRP A 58 10.19 18.03 -0.72
C TRP A 58 10.17 19.37 -1.47
N LEU A 59 9.59 19.36 -2.65
CA LEU A 59 9.45 20.52 -3.53
C LEU A 59 7.99 20.71 -3.95
N CYS A 60 7.38 21.83 -3.58
CA CYS A 60 6.10 22.24 -4.15
C CYS A 60 6.24 22.52 -5.65
N LEU A 61 5.49 21.82 -6.50
CA LEU A 61 5.58 21.97 -7.95
C LEU A 61 4.80 23.17 -8.50
N THR A 62 4.04 23.88 -7.65
CA THR A 62 3.31 25.08 -8.06
C THR A 62 4.12 26.37 -7.82
N CYS A 63 4.80 26.48 -6.68
CA CYS A 63 5.54 27.69 -6.29
C CYS A 63 7.01 27.46 -5.94
N HIS A 64 7.49 26.22 -6.00
CA HIS A 64 8.90 25.85 -5.78
C HIS A 64 9.38 26.03 -4.35
N PHE A 65 8.45 26.02 -3.40
CA PHE A 65 8.77 25.96 -1.98
C PHE A 65 9.50 24.65 -1.66
N VAL A 66 10.69 24.75 -1.07
CA VAL A 66 11.51 23.61 -0.65
C VAL A 66 11.32 23.39 0.84
N SER A 67 10.97 22.16 1.23
CA SER A 67 10.86 21.75 2.61
C SER A 67 11.82 20.62 2.95
N CYS A 68 12.14 20.44 4.23
CA CYS A 68 12.99 19.35 4.73
C CYS A 68 12.20 18.14 5.26
N SER A 69 10.87 18.14 5.10
CA SER A 69 10.00 17.06 5.54
C SER A 69 8.64 17.13 4.85
N GLU A 70 7.98 15.97 4.78
CA GLU A 70 6.62 15.84 4.27
C GLU A 70 5.65 16.77 5.03
N ARG A 71 5.79 16.84 6.36
CA ARG A 71 4.99 17.72 7.22
C ARG A 71 5.07 19.18 6.77
N HIS A 72 6.26 19.72 6.51
CA HIS A 72 6.42 21.12 6.13
C HIS A 72 5.89 21.43 4.73
N VAL A 73 5.87 20.46 3.80
CA VAL A 73 5.23 20.69 2.48
C VAL A 73 3.72 20.52 2.55
N LEU A 74 3.21 19.68 3.45
CA LEU A 74 1.78 19.58 3.77
C LEU A 74 1.25 20.88 4.38
N ASP A 75 1.96 21.44 5.36
CA ASP A 75 1.59 22.73 5.98
C ASP A 75 1.58 23.85 4.94
N HIS A 76 2.62 23.92 4.09
CA HIS A 76 2.66 24.83 2.94
C HIS A 76 1.48 24.61 1.97
N SER A 77 1.11 23.36 1.69
CA SER A 77 -0.03 23.03 0.82
C SER A 77 -1.35 23.57 1.39
N LYS A 78 -1.58 23.41 2.70
CA LYS A 78 -2.76 23.92 3.40
C LYS A 78 -2.83 25.45 3.42
N GLU A 79 -1.69 26.11 3.61
CA GLU A 79 -1.63 27.58 3.68
C GLU A 79 -1.80 28.25 2.32
N THR A 80 -1.26 27.62 1.27
CA THR A 80 -1.17 28.25 -0.06
C THR A 80 -2.13 27.69 -1.09
N GLY A 81 -2.79 26.57 -0.79
CA GLY A 81 -3.65 25.84 -1.74
C GLY A 81 -2.87 25.24 -2.90
N HIS A 82 -1.57 24.99 -2.74
CA HIS A 82 -0.74 24.32 -3.75
C HIS A 82 -0.74 22.81 -3.48
N PRO A 83 -1.47 22.00 -4.27
CA PRO A 83 -1.75 20.63 -3.86
C PRO A 83 -0.63 19.66 -4.25
N ILE A 84 0.28 20.02 -5.16
CA ILE A 84 1.23 19.06 -5.74
C ILE A 84 2.66 19.32 -5.25
N ALA A 85 3.29 18.27 -4.72
CA ALA A 85 4.69 18.28 -4.31
C ALA A 85 5.44 17.04 -4.78
N ALA A 86 6.74 17.19 -5.04
CA ALA A 86 7.65 16.10 -5.35
C ALA A 86 8.59 15.84 -4.18
N SER A 87 8.74 14.58 -3.81
CA SER A 87 9.81 14.11 -2.94
C SER A 87 11.12 14.04 -3.72
N LEU A 88 12.16 14.62 -3.15
CA LEU A 88 13.52 14.63 -3.70
C LEU A 88 14.39 13.50 -3.10
N SER A 89 13.81 12.53 -2.42
CA SER A 89 14.51 11.31 -1.95
C SER A 89 14.18 10.09 -2.81
N ASP A 90 12.93 9.94 -3.22
CA ASP A 90 12.41 8.76 -3.92
C ASP A 90 11.74 9.08 -5.26
N ASN A 91 11.76 10.36 -5.68
CA ASN A 91 11.18 10.87 -6.93
C ASN A 91 9.66 10.72 -7.04
N SER A 92 8.99 10.41 -5.94
CA SER A 92 7.53 10.36 -5.91
C SER A 92 6.93 11.76 -6.02
N VAL A 93 5.77 11.89 -6.67
CA VAL A 93 5.00 13.13 -6.73
C VAL A 93 3.65 12.87 -6.08
N PHE A 94 3.29 13.67 -5.08
CA PHE A 94 2.05 13.53 -4.34
C PHE A 94 1.15 14.73 -4.55
N CYS A 95 -0.15 14.50 -4.69
CA CYS A 95 -1.17 15.53 -4.70
C CYS A 95 -1.99 15.49 -3.40
N TYR A 96 -1.80 16.47 -2.53
CA TYR A 96 -2.46 16.61 -1.23
C TYR A 96 -3.97 16.91 -1.31
N GLU A 97 -4.47 17.30 -2.47
CA GLU A 97 -5.92 17.48 -2.68
C GLU A 97 -6.56 16.20 -3.25
N CYS A 98 -5.83 15.42 -4.05
CA CYS A 98 -6.26 14.10 -4.50
C CYS A 98 -5.98 13.00 -3.45
N MET A 99 -5.12 13.29 -2.48
CA MET A 99 -4.53 12.34 -1.54
C MET A 99 -3.91 11.10 -2.22
N ASP A 100 -3.24 11.32 -3.36
CA ASP A 100 -2.69 10.23 -4.17
C ASP A 100 -1.35 10.61 -4.82
N TYR A 101 -0.53 9.59 -5.10
CA TYR A 101 0.68 9.75 -5.89
C TYR A 101 0.33 9.88 -7.37
N ILE A 102 0.90 10.88 -8.02
CA ILE A 102 0.66 11.16 -9.43
C ILE A 102 1.88 10.72 -10.25
N HIS A 103 1.65 9.84 -11.21
CA HIS A 103 2.66 9.51 -12.23
C HIS A 103 2.55 10.52 -13.37
N VAL A 104 3.57 11.36 -13.57
CA VAL A 104 3.58 12.35 -14.66
C VAL A 104 4.85 12.14 -15.48
N ASP A 105 4.72 11.51 -16.65
CA ASP A 105 5.83 11.25 -17.59
C ASP A 105 6.61 12.53 -17.95
N GLU A 106 5.91 13.67 -17.96
CA GLU A 106 6.48 14.99 -18.23
C GLU A 106 7.29 15.59 -17.06
N MET A 107 7.20 15.01 -15.85
CA MET A 107 7.91 15.48 -14.64
C MET A 107 9.21 14.73 -14.37
N VAL A 108 9.39 13.55 -14.96
CA VAL A 108 10.66 12.80 -14.94
C VAL A 108 11.85 13.72 -15.27
N PRO A 109 11.82 14.57 -16.31
CA PRO A 109 12.94 15.49 -16.61
C PRO A 109 13.21 16.56 -15.55
N VAL A 110 12.18 17.00 -14.80
CA VAL A 110 12.32 18.01 -13.74
C VAL A 110 12.93 17.39 -12.50
N VAL A 111 12.39 16.25 -12.08
CA VAL A 111 12.87 15.48 -10.93
C VAL A 111 14.30 14.97 -11.20
N ASP A 112 14.55 14.47 -12.41
CA ASP A 112 15.88 14.08 -12.88
C ASP A 112 16.85 15.28 -12.94
N ALA A 113 16.40 16.47 -13.35
CA ALA A 113 17.27 17.66 -13.37
C ALA A 113 17.63 18.15 -11.96
N ILE A 114 16.71 18.00 -11.00
CA ILE A 114 16.96 18.33 -9.59
C ILE A 114 17.95 17.32 -8.99
N HIS A 115 17.81 16.04 -9.33
CA HIS A 115 18.76 14.98 -8.97
C HIS A 115 20.13 15.11 -9.67
N ALA A 116 20.17 15.53 -10.94
CA ALA A 116 21.39 15.75 -11.71
C ALA A 116 22.33 16.79 -11.07
N GLY A 117 21.80 17.63 -10.17
CA GLY A 117 22.59 18.55 -9.36
C GLY A 117 23.39 17.89 -8.22
N ARG A 118 23.06 16.65 -7.82
CA ARG A 118 23.60 15.98 -6.61
C ARG A 118 24.79 15.05 -6.85
N THR A 119 25.01 14.53 -8.06
CA THR A 119 26.08 13.55 -8.32
C THR A 119 26.98 13.94 -9.51
N LEU A 120 28.28 13.70 -9.37
CA LEU A 120 29.31 13.99 -10.39
C LEU A 120 29.05 13.23 -11.70
N GLU A 121 28.45 12.04 -11.62
CA GLU A 121 28.12 11.17 -12.76
C GLU A 121 27.14 11.83 -13.75
N TYR A 122 26.16 12.58 -13.27
CA TYR A 122 25.14 13.18 -14.15
C TYR A 122 25.58 14.50 -14.79
N GLN A 123 26.52 15.22 -14.17
CA GLN A 123 27.16 16.39 -14.78
C GLN A 123 27.94 16.01 -16.05
N ILE A 124 28.54 14.82 -16.05
CA ILE A 124 29.24 14.24 -17.19
C ILE A 124 28.25 13.87 -18.29
N VAL A 125 27.12 13.22 -17.95
CA VAL A 125 26.05 12.89 -18.91
C VAL A 125 25.43 14.14 -19.54
N SER A 126 25.18 15.19 -18.74
CA SER A 126 24.68 16.49 -19.22
C SER A 126 25.68 17.20 -20.17
N ALA A 127 26.99 17.06 -19.90
CA ALA A 127 28.03 17.57 -20.80
C ALA A 127 28.09 16.79 -22.13
N ILE A 128 27.84 15.48 -22.09
CA ILE A 128 27.81 14.61 -23.28
C ILE A 128 26.56 14.86 -24.14
N LEU A 129 25.39 15.08 -23.55
CA LEU A 129 24.15 15.39 -24.27
C LEU A 129 24.20 16.73 -25.04
N LYS A 130 25.09 17.64 -24.63
CA LYS A 130 25.34 18.91 -25.34
C LYS A 130 26.11 18.74 -26.66
N LEU A 131 26.67 17.56 -26.95
CA LEU A 131 27.50 17.31 -28.13
C LEU A 131 26.71 16.88 -29.39
N GLY A 132 25.38 16.86 -29.36
CA GLY A 132 24.54 16.80 -30.56
C GLY A 132 24.20 15.40 -31.09
N ASP A 133 22.97 15.28 -31.58
CA ASP A 133 22.13 14.06 -31.63
C ASP A 133 22.48 13.01 -32.72
N ARG A 134 23.62 13.12 -33.41
CA ARG A 134 24.00 12.19 -34.51
C ARG A 134 25.10 11.19 -34.16
N VAL A 135 25.78 11.37 -33.04
CA VAL A 135 26.79 10.42 -32.51
C VAL A 135 26.33 9.78 -31.19
N VAL A 136 25.39 10.43 -30.49
CA VAL A 136 25.02 10.09 -29.12
C VAL A 136 24.29 8.76 -29.01
N LYS A 137 23.32 8.42 -29.87
CA LYS A 137 22.54 7.17 -29.70
C LYS A 137 23.38 5.88 -29.76
N PRO A 138 24.26 5.67 -30.76
CA PRO A 138 25.13 4.49 -30.79
C PRO A 138 26.13 4.49 -29.64
N VAL A 139 26.71 5.66 -29.32
CA VAL A 139 27.66 5.80 -28.22
C VAL A 139 26.98 5.58 -26.87
N LEU A 140 25.73 6.00 -26.66
CA LEU A 140 24.98 5.78 -25.42
C LEU A 140 24.64 4.30 -25.25
N VAL A 141 24.31 3.58 -26.32
CA VAL A 141 24.07 2.12 -26.26
C VAL A 141 25.36 1.38 -25.91
N VAL A 142 26.47 1.73 -26.59
CA VAL A 142 27.79 1.13 -26.31
C VAL A 142 28.29 1.55 -24.93
N TRP A 143 28.07 2.79 -24.50
CA TRP A 143 28.45 3.33 -23.19
C TRP A 143 27.62 2.72 -22.08
N ASN A 144 26.31 2.53 -22.26
CA ASN A 144 25.44 1.86 -21.29
C ASN A 144 25.77 0.38 -21.20
N TRP A 145 26.15 -0.26 -22.31
CA TRP A 145 26.68 -1.63 -22.33
C TRP A 145 28.05 -1.74 -21.66
N LEU A 146 28.97 -0.80 -21.92
CA LEU A 146 30.30 -0.74 -21.32
C LEU A 146 30.22 -0.39 -19.82
N TRP A 147 29.32 0.51 -19.42
CA TRP A 147 29.02 0.84 -18.02
C TRP A 147 28.42 -0.35 -17.26
N ARG A 148 27.58 -1.15 -17.91
CA ARG A 148 27.06 -2.42 -17.36
C ARG A 148 28.12 -3.52 -17.23
N LEU A 149 29.20 -3.45 -18.00
CA LEU A 149 30.36 -4.33 -17.88
C LEU A 149 31.36 -3.83 -16.81
N LEU A 150 31.49 -2.51 -16.66
CA LEU A 150 32.44 -1.87 -15.74
C LEU A 150 31.90 -1.74 -14.31
N ARG A 151 30.60 -1.51 -14.14
CA ARG A 151 29.94 -1.79 -12.86
C ARG A 151 29.69 -3.29 -12.84
N ASN A 152 30.15 -3.95 -11.80
CA ASN A 152 29.84 -5.34 -11.51
C ASN A 152 28.35 -5.46 -11.09
N GLU A 153 27.42 -4.92 -11.89
CA GLU A 153 26.00 -4.83 -11.59
C GLU A 153 25.45 -6.25 -11.45
N PRO A 154 24.81 -6.58 -10.33
CA PRO A 154 24.32 -7.91 -10.11
C PRO A 154 23.36 -8.28 -11.25
N LYS A 155 23.58 -9.45 -11.86
CA LYS A 155 22.67 -9.99 -12.88
C LYS A 155 21.23 -9.88 -12.38
N ARG A 156 20.31 -9.41 -13.23
CA ARG A 156 18.87 -9.34 -12.91
C ARG A 156 18.40 -10.68 -12.34
N VAL A 157 17.53 -10.62 -11.34
CA VAL A 157 16.94 -11.80 -10.70
C VAL A 157 16.02 -12.54 -11.66
N LEU A 158 15.13 -11.80 -12.33
CA LEU A 158 14.22 -12.29 -13.36
C LEU A 158 14.77 -11.94 -14.76
N ARG A 159 14.44 -12.79 -15.75
CA ARG A 159 14.82 -12.57 -17.16
C ARG A 159 14.23 -11.27 -17.70
N ASP A 160 12.96 -11.01 -17.37
CA ASP A 160 12.17 -9.85 -17.72
C ASP A 160 11.09 -9.66 -16.63
N SER A 161 10.21 -8.67 -16.76
CA SER A 161 9.19 -8.33 -15.74
C SER A 161 7.85 -9.03 -15.97
N SER A 162 7.84 -10.14 -16.72
CA SER A 162 6.63 -10.92 -17.01
C SER A 162 6.30 -11.94 -15.92
N ILE A 163 5.04 -12.35 -15.85
CA ILE A 163 4.59 -13.44 -14.99
C ILE A 163 5.23 -14.78 -15.38
N GLU A 164 5.55 -14.96 -16.66
CA GLU A 164 6.29 -16.12 -17.19
C GLU A 164 7.70 -16.21 -16.61
N ALA A 165 8.42 -15.08 -16.53
CA ALA A 165 9.75 -15.04 -15.92
C ALA A 165 9.70 -15.35 -14.42
N PHE A 166 8.66 -14.90 -13.73
CA PHE A 166 8.43 -15.23 -12.32
C PHE A 166 8.13 -16.72 -12.12
N ALA A 167 7.24 -17.30 -12.93
CA ALA A 167 6.92 -18.72 -12.87
C ALA A 167 8.11 -19.61 -13.26
N GLU A 168 8.92 -19.19 -14.23
CA GLU A 168 10.19 -19.84 -14.58
C GLU A 168 11.15 -19.81 -13.37
N TYR A 169 11.25 -18.68 -12.67
CA TYR A 169 12.08 -18.55 -11.48
C TYR A 169 11.65 -19.52 -10.39
N ILE A 170 10.35 -19.62 -10.07
CA ILE A 170 9.81 -20.54 -9.07
C ILE A 170 10.24 -21.98 -9.39
N ARG A 171 10.03 -22.42 -10.64
CA ARG A 171 10.35 -23.78 -11.08
C ARG A 171 11.86 -24.04 -11.05
N ARG A 172 12.66 -23.13 -11.61
CA ARG A 172 14.11 -23.29 -11.75
C ARG A 172 14.82 -23.34 -10.39
N ASN A 173 14.41 -22.47 -9.46
CA ASN A 173 15.02 -22.37 -8.14
C ASN A 173 14.35 -23.28 -7.10
N LYS A 174 13.31 -24.04 -7.49
CA LYS A 174 12.56 -24.96 -6.63
C LYS A 174 12.09 -24.27 -5.34
N CYS A 175 11.54 -23.07 -5.48
CA CYS A 175 11.02 -22.28 -4.35
C CYS A 175 10.00 -23.11 -3.55
N LYS A 176 10.01 -22.99 -2.22
CA LYS A 176 9.07 -23.69 -1.32
C LYS A 176 8.45 -22.76 -0.29
N LYS A 177 8.95 -21.53 -0.17
CA LYS A 177 8.49 -20.54 0.79
C LYS A 177 7.90 -19.31 0.10
N ILE A 178 6.75 -19.47 -0.52
CA ILE A 178 6.04 -18.37 -1.18
C ILE A 178 5.18 -17.65 -0.13
N VAL A 179 5.39 -16.34 0.01
CA VAL A 179 4.48 -15.48 0.77
C VAL A 179 3.50 -14.82 -0.19
N VAL A 180 2.22 -14.80 0.18
CA VAL A 180 1.15 -14.20 -0.61
C VAL A 180 0.50 -13.07 0.19
N LEU A 181 0.44 -11.88 -0.38
CA LEU A 181 -0.25 -10.71 0.17
C LEU A 181 -1.54 -10.46 -0.61
N THR A 182 -2.67 -10.39 0.07
CA THR A 182 -3.99 -10.25 -0.56
C THR A 182 -4.77 -9.06 -0.01
N GLY A 183 -5.58 -8.45 -0.89
CA GLY A 183 -6.54 -7.41 -0.53
C GLY A 183 -7.89 -7.65 -1.21
N ALA A 184 -8.80 -6.68 -1.12
CA ALA A 184 -10.20 -6.85 -1.50
C ALA A 184 -10.40 -7.23 -2.97
N GLY A 185 -9.44 -6.91 -3.85
CA GLY A 185 -9.50 -7.23 -5.27
C GLY A 185 -9.68 -8.73 -5.56
N ILE A 186 -9.14 -9.61 -4.72
CA ILE A 186 -9.26 -11.07 -4.92
C ILE A 186 -10.68 -11.59 -4.64
N SER A 187 -11.52 -10.81 -3.96
CA SER A 187 -12.89 -11.18 -3.58
C SER A 187 -13.96 -10.54 -4.47
N THR A 188 -13.56 -9.67 -5.41
CA THR A 188 -14.51 -8.93 -6.27
C THR A 188 -15.34 -9.85 -7.17
N SER A 189 -14.76 -10.92 -7.71
CA SER A 189 -15.48 -11.91 -8.52
C SER A 189 -16.42 -12.80 -7.71
N ALA A 190 -16.29 -12.85 -6.38
CA ALA A 190 -17.27 -13.49 -5.49
C ALA A 190 -18.54 -12.65 -5.31
N GLY A 191 -18.59 -11.41 -5.83
CA GLY A 191 -19.67 -10.46 -5.61
C GLY A 191 -19.50 -9.61 -4.35
N ILE A 192 -18.37 -9.75 -3.65
CA ILE A 192 -18.01 -8.85 -2.55
C ILE A 192 -17.52 -7.54 -3.14
N ARG A 193 -18.27 -6.47 -2.92
CA ARG A 193 -17.86 -5.12 -3.32
C ARG A 193 -16.58 -4.75 -2.59
N ASP A 194 -15.62 -4.17 -3.31
CA ASP A 194 -14.47 -3.60 -2.65
C ASP A 194 -14.87 -2.33 -1.87
N PHE A 195 -13.91 -1.74 -1.16
CA PHE A 195 -14.21 -0.54 -0.39
C PHE A 195 -14.26 0.73 -1.25
N ARG A 196 -13.41 0.82 -2.28
CA ARG A 196 -12.98 2.10 -2.88
C ARG A 196 -13.38 2.31 -4.34
N SER A 197 -13.87 1.28 -5.05
CA SER A 197 -14.20 1.42 -6.47
C SER A 197 -15.34 2.42 -6.70
N PRO A 198 -15.16 3.47 -7.52
CA PRO A 198 -16.23 4.41 -7.79
C PRO A 198 -17.48 3.73 -8.38
N GLY A 199 -18.65 4.12 -7.90
CA GLY A 199 -19.98 3.63 -8.30
C GLY A 199 -20.35 2.24 -7.77
N THR A 200 -19.40 1.44 -7.30
CA THR A 200 -19.64 0.05 -6.88
C THR A 200 -19.07 -0.29 -5.51
N GLY A 201 -18.24 0.57 -4.92
CA GLY A 201 -17.61 0.35 -3.63
C GLY A 201 -18.60 0.49 -2.47
N ILE A 202 -18.27 -0.13 -1.34
CA ILE A 202 -19.04 -0.03 -0.10
C ILE A 202 -19.20 1.43 0.33
N TYR A 203 -18.15 2.25 0.18
CA TYR A 203 -18.14 3.64 0.63
C TYR A 203 -19.16 4.54 -0.06
N ASP A 204 -19.44 4.31 -1.35
CA ASP A 204 -20.43 5.11 -2.08
C ASP A 204 -21.86 4.87 -1.58
N ASN A 205 -22.13 3.70 -0.99
CA ASN A 205 -23.44 3.34 -0.46
C ASN A 205 -23.67 3.83 0.98
N LEU A 206 -22.61 4.33 1.64
CA LEU A 206 -22.69 4.84 3.01
C LEU A 206 -23.02 6.34 3.07
N GLN A 207 -23.23 7.00 1.93
CA GLN A 207 -23.60 8.43 1.87
C GLN A 207 -24.85 8.75 2.70
N SER A 208 -25.79 7.80 2.84
CA SER A 208 -27.00 7.95 3.67
C SER A 208 -26.74 8.13 5.17
N TYR A 209 -25.54 7.79 5.65
CA TYR A 209 -25.18 7.89 7.08
C TYR A 209 -24.50 9.21 7.45
N ASN A 210 -24.31 10.12 6.49
CA ASN A 210 -23.68 11.43 6.69
C ASN A 210 -22.36 11.31 7.47
N LEU A 211 -21.53 10.34 7.07
CA LEU A 211 -20.23 10.09 7.68
C LEU A 211 -19.28 11.27 7.39
N PRO A 212 -18.40 11.66 8.33
CA PRO A 212 -17.39 12.70 8.08
C PRO A 212 -16.48 12.37 6.89
N THR A 213 -16.06 11.10 6.81
CA THR A 213 -15.38 10.47 5.69
C THR A 213 -15.90 9.05 5.53
N SER A 214 -15.71 8.45 4.35
CA SER A 214 -16.08 7.06 4.09
C SER A 214 -15.42 6.04 5.03
N GLU A 215 -14.18 6.31 5.42
CA GLU A 215 -13.37 5.49 6.32
C GLU A 215 -13.84 5.57 7.78
N SER A 216 -14.62 6.59 8.14
CA SER A 216 -15.09 6.80 9.52
C SER A 216 -15.90 5.62 10.05
N VAL A 217 -16.54 4.82 9.18
CA VAL A 217 -17.26 3.60 9.58
C VAL A 217 -16.35 2.54 10.21
N PHE A 218 -15.04 2.57 9.88
CA PHE A 218 -13.99 1.71 10.42
C PHE A 218 -13.04 2.48 11.36
N ASP A 219 -13.39 3.67 11.86
CA ASP A 219 -12.62 4.38 12.89
C ASP A 219 -13.10 4.00 14.29
N ILE A 220 -12.18 3.62 15.18
CA ILE A 220 -12.55 3.13 16.52
C ILE A 220 -13.22 4.21 17.38
N ASN A 221 -12.84 5.48 17.25
CA ASN A 221 -13.42 6.56 18.04
C ASN A 221 -14.82 6.92 17.53
N TYR A 222 -14.99 6.94 16.21
CA TYR A 222 -16.31 7.07 15.60
C TYR A 222 -17.23 5.92 16.02
N PHE A 223 -16.75 4.67 15.93
CA PHE A 223 -17.50 3.48 16.32
C PHE A 223 -17.96 3.50 17.78
N ARG A 224 -17.11 3.96 18.71
CA ARG A 224 -17.48 4.10 20.13
C ARG A 224 -18.64 5.08 20.33
N THR A 225 -18.71 6.12 19.52
CA THR A 225 -19.70 7.20 19.62
C THR A 225 -20.99 6.85 18.87
N ASN A 226 -20.87 6.30 17.66
CA ASN A 226 -21.97 5.92 16.80
C ASN A 226 -21.67 4.58 16.09
N PRO A 227 -21.96 3.43 16.72
CA PRO A 227 -21.67 2.12 16.14
C PRO A 227 -22.69 1.67 15.08
N LYS A 228 -23.82 2.39 14.95
CA LYS A 228 -24.96 1.98 14.12
C LYS A 228 -24.59 1.82 12.64
N PRO A 229 -23.88 2.76 11.97
CA PRO A 229 -23.51 2.61 10.57
C PRO A 229 -22.69 1.36 10.30
N PHE A 230 -21.73 1.04 11.18
CA PHE A 230 -20.94 -0.17 11.04
C PHE A 230 -21.81 -1.43 11.16
N PHE A 231 -22.71 -1.52 12.14
CA PHE A 231 -23.52 -2.73 12.31
C PHE A 231 -24.55 -2.96 11.21
N GLN A 232 -25.01 -1.89 10.56
CA GLN A 232 -25.83 -2.01 9.35
C GLN A 232 -24.99 -2.53 8.19
N LEU A 233 -23.79 -1.99 7.99
CA LEU A 233 -22.85 -2.53 7.00
C LEU A 233 -22.45 -3.98 7.31
N ALA A 234 -22.25 -4.32 8.59
CA ALA A 234 -21.78 -5.63 9.04
C ALA A 234 -22.73 -6.76 8.62
N GLN A 235 -24.03 -6.50 8.43
CA GLN A 235 -24.97 -7.48 7.90
C GLN A 235 -24.69 -7.82 6.42
N GLU A 236 -24.27 -6.83 5.63
CA GLU A 236 -23.96 -7.00 4.20
C GLU A 236 -22.65 -7.76 3.99
N ILE A 237 -21.65 -7.49 4.85
CA ILE A 237 -20.30 -8.06 4.74
C ILE A 237 -20.07 -9.27 5.65
N PHE A 238 -21.12 -9.77 6.33
CA PHE A 238 -20.99 -10.91 7.23
C PHE A 238 -20.62 -12.20 6.44
N PRO A 239 -19.69 -13.04 6.94
CA PRO A 239 -19.31 -14.27 6.25
C PRO A 239 -20.46 -15.27 6.05
N GLY A 240 -20.38 -16.04 4.96
CA GLY A 240 -21.27 -17.16 4.65
C GLY A 240 -22.22 -16.96 3.47
N ASN A 241 -22.24 -15.77 2.87
CA ASN A 241 -23.07 -15.47 1.69
C ASN A 241 -22.31 -15.58 0.36
N PHE A 242 -20.98 -15.77 0.42
CA PHE A 242 -20.09 -15.70 -0.73
C PHE A 242 -19.24 -16.96 -0.81
N GLN A 243 -18.90 -17.34 -2.04
CA GLN A 243 -18.01 -18.46 -2.32
C GLN A 243 -16.60 -17.96 -2.64
N PRO A 244 -15.55 -18.72 -2.30
CA PRO A 244 -14.18 -18.37 -2.65
C PRO A 244 -14.00 -18.25 -4.17
N THR A 245 -13.13 -17.33 -4.58
CA THR A 245 -12.78 -17.09 -5.99
C THR A 245 -11.66 -18.01 -6.46
N LYS A 246 -11.36 -18.01 -7.76
CA LYS A 246 -10.20 -18.75 -8.30
C LYS A 246 -8.90 -18.30 -7.63
N SER A 247 -8.77 -17.03 -7.29
CA SER A 247 -7.63 -16.48 -6.56
C SER A 247 -7.46 -17.14 -5.17
N HIS A 248 -8.55 -17.39 -4.45
CA HIS A 248 -8.49 -18.12 -3.16
C HIS A 248 -8.07 -19.58 -3.36
N TYR A 249 -8.64 -20.25 -4.36
CA TYR A 249 -8.27 -21.62 -4.70
C TYR A 249 -6.83 -21.74 -5.20
N PHE A 250 -6.25 -20.68 -5.76
CA PHE A 250 -4.83 -20.68 -6.15
C PHE A 250 -3.93 -20.69 -4.91
N ILE A 251 -4.28 -19.93 -3.88
CA ILE A 251 -3.56 -19.96 -2.60
C ILE A 251 -3.71 -21.34 -1.94
N LYS A 252 -4.90 -21.95 -2.03
CA LYS A 252 -5.15 -23.33 -1.60
C LYS A 252 -4.28 -24.34 -2.37
N LEU A 253 -4.14 -24.18 -3.69
CA LEU A 253 -3.25 -24.99 -4.52
C LEU A 253 -1.79 -24.88 -4.07
N LEU A 254 -1.30 -23.65 -3.83
CA LEU A 254 0.05 -23.43 -3.31
C LEU A 254 0.26 -24.12 -1.95
N SER A 255 -0.76 -24.09 -1.08
CA SER A 255 -0.75 -24.79 0.21
C SER A 255 -0.68 -26.32 0.02
N ASN A 256 -1.55 -26.88 -0.84
CA ASN A 256 -1.57 -28.32 -1.12
C ASN A 256 -0.25 -28.82 -1.74
N LYS A 257 0.45 -27.97 -2.49
CA LYS A 257 1.76 -28.27 -3.10
C LYS A 257 2.96 -28.01 -2.19
N ASN A 258 2.74 -27.63 -0.92
CA ASN A 258 3.80 -27.26 0.02
C ASN A 258 4.71 -26.12 -0.49
N LEU A 259 4.13 -25.19 -1.25
CA LEU A 259 4.80 -23.99 -1.76
C LEU A 259 4.47 -22.75 -0.91
N LEU A 260 3.34 -22.73 -0.21
CA LEU A 260 2.90 -21.60 0.60
C LEU A 260 3.63 -21.57 1.95
N LEU A 261 4.35 -20.49 2.23
CA LEU A 261 4.86 -20.17 3.57
C LEU A 261 3.79 -19.47 4.41
N ARG A 262 3.18 -18.42 3.84
CA ARG A 262 2.14 -17.64 4.52
C ARG A 262 1.28 -16.87 3.53
N ASN A 263 0.01 -16.69 3.88
CA ASN A 263 -0.86 -15.72 3.25
C ASN A 263 -1.25 -14.64 4.25
N PHE A 264 -0.80 -13.40 4.01
CA PHE A 264 -1.26 -12.22 4.73
C PHE A 264 -2.41 -11.60 3.95
N THR A 265 -3.58 -11.51 4.57
CA THR A 265 -4.77 -10.94 3.96
C THR A 265 -5.21 -9.68 4.69
N GLN A 266 -5.58 -8.65 3.94
CA GLN A 266 -6.29 -7.48 4.47
C GLN A 266 -7.80 -7.71 4.57
N ASN A 267 -8.29 -8.80 3.96
CA ASN A 267 -9.71 -9.08 3.89
C ASN A 267 -10.21 -9.58 5.24
N ILE A 268 -11.50 -9.34 5.48
CA ILE A 268 -12.23 -9.72 6.69
C ILE A 268 -13.38 -10.70 6.35
N ASP A 269 -13.50 -11.10 5.09
CA ASP A 269 -14.58 -11.91 4.52
C ASP A 269 -14.46 -13.41 4.83
N THR A 270 -13.29 -13.85 5.29
CA THR A 270 -12.94 -15.24 5.66
C THR A 270 -12.94 -16.25 4.50
N LEU A 271 -12.97 -15.79 3.25
CA LEU A 271 -13.02 -16.66 2.07
C LEU A 271 -11.79 -17.58 1.96
N GLU A 272 -10.64 -17.19 2.51
CA GLU A 272 -9.45 -18.04 2.58
C GLU A 272 -9.70 -19.30 3.42
N SER A 273 -10.40 -19.16 4.54
CA SER A 273 -10.78 -20.28 5.40
C SER A 273 -11.84 -21.15 4.74
N ILE A 274 -12.80 -20.55 4.04
CA ILE A 274 -13.85 -21.27 3.29
C ILE A 274 -13.24 -22.07 2.13
N ALA A 275 -12.20 -21.55 1.47
CA ALA A 275 -11.42 -22.28 0.46
C ALA A 275 -10.61 -23.46 1.04
N GLY A 276 -10.66 -23.67 2.36
CA GLY A 276 -9.99 -24.78 3.03
C GLY A 276 -8.48 -24.60 3.18
N ILE A 277 -7.98 -23.36 3.13
CA ILE A 277 -6.57 -23.07 3.44
C ILE A 277 -6.36 -23.32 4.94
N ASN A 278 -5.28 -24.04 5.29
CA ASN A 278 -5.03 -24.35 6.71
C ASN A 278 -4.86 -23.04 7.51
N PRO A 279 -5.58 -22.85 8.63
CA PRO A 279 -5.49 -21.63 9.45
C PRO A 279 -4.09 -21.27 9.95
N SER A 280 -3.15 -22.23 9.95
CA SER A 280 -1.75 -21.93 10.21
C SER A 280 -1.19 -20.98 9.16
N TYR A 281 -1.52 -21.16 7.87
CA TYR A 281 -0.98 -20.33 6.79
C TYR A 281 -1.62 -18.94 6.69
N ILE A 282 -2.80 -18.71 7.28
CA ILE A 282 -3.56 -17.48 7.10
C ILE A 282 -3.22 -16.47 8.21
N ILE A 283 -2.87 -15.24 7.82
CA ILE A 283 -2.69 -14.09 8.70
C ILE A 283 -3.70 -13.03 8.33
N GLU A 284 -4.81 -13.00 9.07
CA GLU A 284 -5.85 -11.98 8.97
C GLU A 284 -5.30 -10.66 9.53
N SER A 285 -4.70 -9.85 8.66
CA SER A 285 -3.93 -8.65 9.04
C SER A 285 -4.83 -7.54 9.59
N HIS A 286 -6.10 -7.54 9.19
CA HIS A 286 -7.14 -6.67 9.72
C HIS A 286 -8.17 -7.43 10.56
N GLY A 287 -7.82 -8.61 11.08
CA GLY A 287 -8.73 -9.44 11.86
C GLY A 287 -9.88 -10.01 11.03
N SER A 288 -10.95 -10.46 11.69
CA SER A 288 -12.08 -11.12 11.01
C SER A 288 -13.35 -11.13 11.84
N PHE A 289 -14.45 -11.58 11.21
CA PHE A 289 -15.72 -11.85 11.89
C PHE A 289 -15.75 -13.18 12.65
N ALA A 290 -14.64 -13.94 12.73
CA ALA A 290 -14.60 -15.25 13.38
C ALA A 290 -14.90 -15.18 14.89
N SER A 291 -14.56 -14.07 15.53
CA SER A 291 -14.88 -13.77 16.92
C SER A 291 -15.21 -12.30 17.13
N ALA A 292 -15.74 -11.98 18.31
CA ALA A 292 -16.02 -10.63 18.74
C ALA A 292 -15.62 -10.45 20.20
N SER A 293 -15.29 -9.22 20.59
CA SER A 293 -14.85 -8.88 21.94
C SER A 293 -15.63 -7.68 22.48
N CYS A 294 -15.90 -7.70 23.79
CA CYS A 294 -16.26 -6.47 24.49
C CYS A 294 -15.14 -5.45 24.31
N ILE A 295 -15.47 -4.19 24.03
CA ILE A 295 -14.46 -3.11 23.92
C ILE A 295 -14.58 -2.07 25.03
N GLY A 296 -15.71 -2.00 25.74
CA GLY A 296 -15.98 -1.02 26.79
C GLY A 296 -17.29 -0.27 26.57
N HIS A 297 -17.61 0.71 27.42
CA HIS A 297 -18.79 1.56 27.26
C HIS A 297 -18.56 2.93 27.88
N PHE A 298 -19.37 3.91 27.47
CA PHE A 298 -19.44 5.19 28.17
C PHE A 298 -20.31 5.09 29.42
N ARG A 299 -19.82 5.66 30.52
CA ARG A 299 -20.57 5.87 31.75
C ARG A 299 -20.61 7.36 32.05
N THR A 300 -21.78 7.87 32.40
CA THR A 300 -21.90 9.23 32.94
C THR A 300 -21.51 9.20 34.41
N SER A 301 -20.50 9.99 34.79
CA SER A 301 -20.14 10.13 36.19
C SER A 301 -20.93 11.27 36.83
N PRO A 302 -21.71 10.99 37.90
CA PRO A 302 -22.40 12.04 38.66
C PRO A 302 -21.43 13.02 39.33
N GLU A 303 -20.19 12.60 39.58
CA GLU A 303 -19.19 13.35 40.33
C GLU A 303 -18.45 14.39 39.48
N THR A 304 -18.52 14.29 38.14
CA THR A 304 -17.78 15.14 37.20
C THR A 304 -18.69 15.96 36.29
N ASN A 305 -19.74 16.60 36.84
CA ASN A 305 -20.68 17.43 36.07
C ASN A 305 -21.28 16.72 34.82
N ASN A 306 -21.61 15.43 34.93
CA ASN A 306 -22.15 14.60 33.84
C ASN A 306 -21.22 14.42 32.62
N THR A 307 -19.90 14.51 32.80
CA THR A 307 -18.99 14.10 31.71
C THR A 307 -19.10 12.61 31.43
N GLN A 308 -18.98 12.24 30.15
CA GLN A 308 -18.91 10.84 29.72
C GLN A 308 -17.47 10.33 29.84
N GLU A 309 -17.29 9.25 30.59
CA GLU A 309 -16.01 8.56 30.76
C GLU A 309 -16.07 7.21 30.04
N TRP A 310 -15.00 6.85 29.33
CA TRP A 310 -14.86 5.52 28.71
C TRP A 310 -14.41 4.49 29.74
N ILE A 311 -15.28 3.53 30.05
CA ILE A 311 -14.97 2.38 30.89
C ILE A 311 -14.34 1.28 30.04
N PRO A 312 -13.12 0.81 30.39
CA PRO A 312 -12.42 -0.22 29.64
C PRO A 312 -13.18 -1.55 29.53
N SER A 313 -12.75 -2.38 28.58
CA SER A 313 -13.31 -3.71 28.33
C SER A 313 -13.20 -4.64 29.54
N CYS A 314 -14.19 -5.53 29.70
CA CYS A 314 -14.11 -6.70 30.59
C CYS A 314 -13.37 -7.90 29.98
N ASN A 315 -12.87 -7.77 28.74
CA ASN A 315 -12.17 -8.80 27.96
C ASN A 315 -12.99 -10.05 27.63
N ARG A 316 -14.32 -10.03 27.80
CA ARG A 316 -15.18 -11.13 27.36
C ARG A 316 -15.18 -11.26 25.84
N LYS A 317 -15.00 -12.50 25.39
CA LYS A 317 -15.07 -12.91 23.98
C LYS A 317 -16.39 -13.57 23.64
N PHE A 318 -16.76 -13.47 22.38
CA PHE A 318 -18.01 -13.98 21.81
C PHE A 318 -17.70 -14.67 20.49
N THR A 319 -18.49 -15.69 20.16
CA THR A 319 -18.37 -16.42 18.90
C THR A 319 -19.01 -15.66 17.75
N GLN A 320 -18.62 -15.97 16.51
CA GLN A 320 -19.32 -15.48 15.32
C GLN A 320 -20.83 -15.77 15.37
N SER A 321 -21.25 -16.94 15.86
CA SER A 321 -22.67 -17.30 15.99
C SER A 321 -23.41 -16.37 16.95
N TRP A 322 -22.81 -16.06 18.11
CA TRP A 322 -23.40 -15.13 19.07
C TRP A 322 -23.61 -13.74 18.46
N LEU A 323 -22.64 -13.28 17.68
CA LEU A 323 -22.73 -12.00 16.97
C LEU A 323 -23.83 -12.05 15.90
N LYS A 324 -23.89 -13.12 15.11
CA LYS A 324 -24.90 -13.33 14.06
C LYS A 324 -26.32 -13.27 14.62
N ASP A 325 -26.57 -13.93 15.75
CA ASP A 325 -27.90 -13.99 16.39
C ASP A 325 -28.40 -12.62 16.87
N ARG A 326 -27.50 -11.64 17.06
CA ARG A 326 -27.86 -10.26 17.44
C ARG A 326 -27.98 -9.34 16.22
N LEU A 327 -27.09 -9.51 15.25
CA LEU A 327 -27.08 -8.66 14.06
C LEU A 327 -28.28 -8.95 13.15
N PHE A 328 -28.58 -10.19 12.81
CA PHE A 328 -29.52 -10.50 11.72
C PHE A 328 -31.01 -10.27 12.01
N PRO A 329 -31.52 -10.40 13.26
CA PRO A 329 -32.93 -10.13 13.51
C PRO A 329 -33.33 -8.67 13.30
N ASN A 330 -32.53 -7.70 13.77
CA ASN A 330 -32.90 -6.27 13.81
C ASN A 330 -31.71 -5.29 13.73
N ALA A 331 -30.51 -5.70 13.30
CA ALA A 331 -29.28 -4.90 13.41
C ALA A 331 -29.04 -4.38 14.83
N GLU A 332 -29.35 -5.18 15.85
CA GLU A 332 -29.19 -4.77 17.24
C GLU A 332 -27.72 -4.49 17.53
N ILE A 333 -27.44 -3.35 18.19
CA ILE A 333 -26.08 -3.00 18.62
C ILE A 333 -25.68 -3.98 19.73
N PRO A 334 -24.72 -4.91 19.48
CA PRO A 334 -24.42 -5.97 20.42
C PRO A 334 -23.79 -5.42 21.71
N ARG A 335 -24.34 -5.85 22.86
CA ARG A 335 -23.86 -5.47 24.20
C ARG A 335 -23.41 -6.70 25.00
N CYS A 336 -22.35 -6.52 25.78
CA CYS A 336 -21.81 -7.54 26.65
C CYS A 336 -22.78 -7.78 27.81
N PRO A 337 -23.22 -9.01 28.08
CA PRO A 337 -24.17 -9.29 29.15
C PRO A 337 -23.59 -9.04 30.56
N ASP A 338 -22.26 -9.01 30.72
CA ASP A 338 -21.63 -8.85 32.04
C ASP A 338 -21.44 -7.39 32.46
N CYS A 339 -21.10 -6.53 31.51
CA CYS A 339 -20.75 -5.14 31.80
C CYS A 339 -21.49 -4.11 30.94
N ASN A 340 -22.43 -4.56 30.10
CA ASN A 340 -23.14 -3.74 29.12
C ASN A 340 -22.21 -2.99 28.13
N GLY A 341 -20.96 -3.44 28.02
CA GLY A 341 -19.97 -2.94 27.07
C GLY A 341 -20.41 -3.14 25.62
N LEU A 342 -20.03 -2.24 24.72
CA LEU A 342 -20.16 -2.45 23.29
C LEU A 342 -19.33 -3.68 22.88
N VAL A 343 -19.92 -4.59 22.11
CA VAL A 343 -19.22 -5.76 21.57
C VAL A 343 -18.94 -5.53 20.09
N LYS A 344 -17.67 -5.58 19.71
CA LYS A 344 -17.20 -5.37 18.34
C LYS A 344 -16.66 -6.69 17.78
N PRO A 345 -16.91 -7.02 16.49
CA PRO A 345 -16.14 -8.06 15.82
C PRO A 345 -14.64 -7.81 15.98
N ASP A 346 -13.83 -8.86 15.99
CA ASP A 346 -12.37 -8.78 16.12
C ASP A 346 -11.70 -8.36 14.79
N ILE A 347 -12.29 -7.37 14.12
CA ILE A 347 -11.76 -6.66 12.95
C ILE A 347 -10.97 -5.44 13.43
N THR A 348 -9.80 -5.20 12.87
CA THR A 348 -8.96 -4.05 13.22
C THR A 348 -9.52 -2.78 12.58
N PHE A 349 -9.93 -1.83 13.40
CA PHE A 349 -10.36 -0.49 12.96
C PHE A 349 -9.16 0.46 12.90
N PHE A 350 -9.29 1.56 12.17
CA PHE A 350 -8.34 2.67 12.24
C PHE A 350 -8.22 3.15 13.70
N GLY A 351 -6.98 3.35 14.14
CA GLY A 351 -6.66 3.66 15.54
C GLY A 351 -6.49 2.45 16.45
N GLU A 352 -6.77 1.22 15.99
CA GLU A 352 -6.48 -0.01 16.74
C GLU A 352 -5.13 -0.63 16.35
N PRO A 353 -4.47 -1.33 17.28
CA PRO A 353 -3.27 -2.10 16.95
C PRO A 353 -3.64 -3.29 16.05
N VAL A 354 -2.79 -3.59 15.07
CA VAL A 354 -2.89 -4.82 14.28
C VAL A 354 -2.79 -6.08 15.17
N PRO A 355 -3.41 -7.20 14.75
CA PRO A 355 -3.45 -8.42 15.55
C PRO A 355 -2.04 -8.92 15.93
N GLN A 356 -1.90 -9.52 17.11
CA GLN A 356 -0.61 -10.07 17.56
C GLN A 356 -0.07 -11.12 16.57
N LYS A 357 -0.97 -11.91 15.95
CA LYS A 357 -0.61 -12.91 14.93
C LYS A 357 0.11 -12.27 13.74
N PHE A 358 -0.28 -11.06 13.32
CA PHE A 358 0.40 -10.31 12.27
C PHE A 358 1.86 -10.01 12.65
N ARG A 359 2.06 -9.40 13.82
CA ARG A 359 3.39 -9.02 14.33
C ARG A 359 4.32 -10.24 14.50
N ASN A 360 3.79 -11.35 15.01
CA ASN A 360 4.57 -12.56 15.26
C ASN A 360 5.08 -13.23 13.98
N HIS A 361 4.45 -12.97 12.83
CA HIS A 361 4.77 -13.64 11.57
C HIS A 361 5.51 -12.73 10.58
N LEU A 362 5.84 -11.49 10.94
CA LEU A 362 6.63 -10.61 10.06
C LEU A 362 7.99 -11.23 9.67
N ALA A 363 8.58 -12.06 10.53
CA ALA A 363 9.81 -12.79 10.24
C ALA A 363 9.69 -13.80 9.07
N ASP A 364 8.47 -14.23 8.72
CA ASP A 364 8.26 -15.10 7.56
C ASP A 364 8.61 -14.40 6.24
N LEU A 365 8.51 -13.07 6.18
CA LEU A 365 8.84 -12.28 4.98
C LEU A 365 10.33 -12.35 4.66
N SER A 366 11.20 -12.33 5.68
CA SER A 366 12.65 -12.49 5.47
C SER A 366 13.06 -13.90 5.04
N GLU A 367 12.21 -14.90 5.30
CA GLU A 367 12.42 -16.30 4.93
C GLU A 367 11.85 -16.65 3.55
N ALA A 368 11.15 -15.72 2.90
CA ALA A 368 10.44 -15.97 1.65
C ALA A 368 11.40 -16.18 0.47
N ASP A 369 11.12 -17.20 -0.34
CA ASP A 369 11.82 -17.45 -1.62
C ASP A 369 11.21 -16.64 -2.77
N ALA A 370 9.94 -16.25 -2.63
CA ALA A 370 9.20 -15.43 -3.58
C ALA A 370 8.01 -14.74 -2.89
N LEU A 371 7.61 -13.59 -3.41
CA LEU A 371 6.44 -12.84 -2.96
C LEU A 371 5.41 -12.72 -4.09
N ILE A 372 4.14 -12.95 -3.79
CA ILE A 372 3.03 -12.65 -4.69
C ILE A 372 2.11 -11.64 -3.99
N VAL A 373 1.77 -10.54 -4.66
CA VAL A 373 0.81 -9.54 -4.18
C VAL A 373 -0.37 -9.54 -5.14
N MET A 374 -1.59 -9.74 -4.62
CA MET A 374 -2.79 -9.89 -5.44
C MET A 374 -3.93 -9.02 -4.94
N GLY A 375 -4.60 -8.31 -5.86
CA GLY A 375 -5.85 -7.59 -5.58
C GLY A 375 -5.73 -6.56 -4.45
N CYS A 376 -4.59 -5.90 -4.32
CA CYS A 376 -4.27 -5.03 -3.20
C CYS A 376 -3.80 -3.66 -3.68
N SER A 377 -4.30 -2.57 -3.08
CA SER A 377 -3.86 -1.20 -3.39
C SER A 377 -2.51 -0.83 -2.78
N LEU A 378 -2.09 -1.54 -1.73
CA LEU A 378 -0.91 -1.23 -0.91
C LEU A 378 -0.91 0.23 -0.40
N SER A 379 -2.08 0.71 0.04
CA SER A 379 -2.28 2.09 0.50
C SER A 379 -2.57 2.21 1.99
N VAL A 380 -2.47 1.11 2.75
CA VAL A 380 -2.83 1.06 4.17
C VAL A 380 -1.66 0.50 4.97
N ALA A 381 -1.11 1.34 5.83
CA ALA A 381 -0.07 0.94 6.77
C ALA A 381 -0.64 0.09 7.93
N PRO A 382 0.13 -0.89 8.44
CA PRO A 382 1.51 -1.24 8.07
C PRO A 382 1.63 -2.27 6.93
N PHE A 383 0.53 -2.59 6.24
CA PHE A 383 0.51 -3.68 5.27
C PHE A 383 1.23 -3.31 3.96
N ASP A 384 1.15 -2.05 3.55
CA ASP A 384 1.88 -1.47 2.42
C ASP A 384 3.40 -1.67 2.48
N MET A 385 3.98 -1.77 3.68
CA MET A 385 5.41 -2.00 3.89
C MET A 385 5.85 -3.44 3.67
N LEU A 386 4.95 -4.43 3.74
CA LEU A 386 5.32 -5.86 3.70
C LEU A 386 6.12 -6.28 2.45
N PRO A 387 5.83 -5.79 1.23
CA PRO A 387 6.64 -6.10 0.06
C PRO A 387 8.11 -5.66 0.16
N GLY A 388 8.43 -4.69 1.02
CA GLY A 388 9.78 -4.22 1.29
C GLY A 388 10.53 -5.05 2.33
N LEU A 389 9.83 -5.90 3.09
CA LEU A 389 10.43 -6.73 4.15
C LEU A 389 11.00 -8.07 3.66
N VAL A 390 10.71 -8.45 2.40
CA VAL A 390 11.34 -9.62 1.77
C VAL A 390 12.73 -9.27 1.26
N GLY A 391 13.64 -10.25 1.21
CA GLY A 391 15.05 -10.03 0.88
C GLY A 391 15.26 -9.29 -0.45
N GLU A 392 16.36 -8.52 -0.55
CA GLU A 392 16.64 -7.60 -1.65
C GLU A 392 16.64 -8.23 -3.06
N ARG A 393 16.85 -9.55 -3.14
CA ARG A 393 16.87 -10.33 -4.38
C ARG A 393 15.72 -11.34 -4.51
N VAL A 394 14.78 -11.33 -3.59
CA VAL A 394 13.59 -12.19 -3.62
C VAL A 394 12.63 -11.65 -4.68
N PRO A 395 12.25 -12.42 -5.71
CA PRO A 395 11.36 -11.94 -6.74
C PRO A 395 9.98 -11.63 -6.17
N ARG A 396 9.35 -10.58 -6.71
CA ARG A 396 8.01 -10.13 -6.32
C ARG A 396 7.13 -10.08 -7.56
N LEU A 397 5.95 -10.70 -7.48
CA LEU A 397 4.93 -10.62 -8.53
C LEU A 397 3.76 -9.78 -8.03
N LEU A 398 3.36 -8.78 -8.81
CA LEU A 398 2.08 -8.08 -8.64
C LEU A 398 1.06 -8.65 -9.63
N VAL A 399 -0.09 -9.11 -9.14
CA VAL A 399 -1.26 -9.49 -9.93
C VAL A 399 -2.41 -8.56 -9.54
N ASN A 400 -2.62 -7.50 -10.30
CA ASN A 400 -3.58 -6.47 -9.93
C ASN A 400 -4.08 -5.69 -11.15
N ARG A 401 -5.24 -5.03 -11.06
CA ARG A 401 -5.74 -4.22 -12.18
C ARG A 401 -4.86 -3.00 -12.48
N ASN A 402 -4.29 -2.42 -11.42
CA ASN A 402 -3.46 -1.21 -11.50
C ASN A 402 -2.07 -1.49 -10.91
N ALA A 403 -1.05 -0.80 -11.44
CA ALA A 403 0.27 -0.77 -10.83
C ALA A 403 0.20 -0.03 -9.48
N VAL A 404 0.81 -0.60 -8.45
CA VAL A 404 0.75 -0.10 -7.05
C VAL A 404 2.06 -0.37 -6.32
N GLY A 405 2.25 0.27 -5.16
CA GLY A 405 3.34 -0.07 -4.21
C GLY A 405 4.76 0.03 -4.77
N GLY A 406 4.97 0.86 -5.80
CA GLY A 406 6.28 1.07 -6.42
C GLY A 406 6.84 -0.16 -7.15
N PHE A 407 6.03 -1.15 -7.50
CA PHE A 407 6.49 -2.27 -8.36
C PHE A 407 7.06 -1.73 -9.67
N LEU A 408 8.23 -2.25 -10.08
CA LEU A 408 9.03 -1.76 -11.22
C LEU A 408 9.66 -0.37 -11.04
N VAL A 409 9.23 0.40 -10.05
CA VAL A 409 9.83 1.69 -9.69
C VAL A 409 11.09 1.40 -8.86
N ASN A 410 12.25 1.85 -9.34
CA ASN A 410 13.55 1.60 -8.70
C ASN A 410 13.90 0.10 -8.54
N ASP A 411 13.39 -0.79 -9.42
CA ASP A 411 13.76 -2.22 -9.46
C ASP A 411 15.16 -2.44 -10.06
N VAL A 412 16.19 -2.01 -9.33
CA VAL A 412 17.60 -2.16 -9.72
C VAL A 412 17.99 -3.64 -9.84
N ALA A 413 17.42 -4.50 -8.98
CA ALA A 413 17.71 -5.93 -8.97
C ALA A 413 17.04 -6.70 -10.12
N GLY A 414 16.10 -6.10 -10.85
CA GLY A 414 15.30 -6.77 -11.86
C GLY A 414 14.53 -7.96 -11.28
N ARG A 415 13.93 -7.78 -10.11
CA ARG A 415 13.24 -8.81 -9.32
C ARG A 415 11.73 -8.71 -9.38
N ASP A 416 11.19 -7.63 -9.94
CA ASP A 416 9.76 -7.40 -9.99
C ASP A 416 9.17 -7.89 -11.32
N ALA A 417 8.07 -8.62 -11.20
CA ALA A 417 7.17 -8.99 -12.28
C ALA A 417 5.79 -8.40 -12.03
N VAL A 418 5.07 -8.08 -13.10
CA VAL A 418 3.73 -7.50 -13.03
C VAL A 418 2.81 -8.14 -14.06
N TYR A 419 1.64 -8.54 -13.58
CA TYR A 419 0.47 -8.88 -14.40
C TYR A 419 -0.63 -7.86 -14.11
N LEU A 420 -0.93 -7.02 -15.11
CA LEU A 420 -2.00 -6.04 -15.03
C LEU A 420 -3.28 -6.61 -15.64
N GLY A 421 -4.24 -6.95 -14.78
CA GLY A 421 -5.48 -7.61 -15.21
C GLY A 421 -6.31 -8.12 -14.05
N ASP A 422 -7.23 -9.03 -14.37
CA ASP A 422 -8.06 -9.69 -13.37
C ASP A 422 -7.25 -10.71 -12.54
N CYS A 423 -7.51 -10.78 -11.24
CA CYS A 423 -6.75 -11.66 -10.34
C CYS A 423 -7.01 -13.14 -10.65
N ASP A 424 -8.23 -13.51 -11.03
CA ASP A 424 -8.59 -14.89 -11.32
C ASP A 424 -7.94 -15.36 -12.62
N GLU A 425 -7.84 -14.48 -13.62
CA GLU A 425 -7.11 -14.73 -14.87
C GLU A 425 -5.61 -14.87 -14.62
N GLY A 426 -5.02 -13.96 -13.84
CA GLY A 426 -3.61 -14.02 -13.47
C GLY A 426 -3.26 -15.29 -12.69
N CYS A 427 -4.12 -15.72 -11.75
CA CYS A 427 -3.96 -16.97 -11.02
C CYS A 427 -4.08 -18.20 -11.92
N THR A 428 -5.02 -18.19 -12.88
CA THR A 428 -5.19 -19.26 -13.86
C THR A 428 -3.93 -19.41 -14.72
N LEU A 429 -3.42 -18.29 -15.25
CA LEU A 429 -2.18 -18.27 -16.03
C LEU A 429 -0.98 -18.75 -15.19
N LEU A 430 -0.88 -18.32 -13.93
CA LEU A 430 0.20 -18.76 -13.05
C LEU A 430 0.13 -20.27 -12.75
N ALA A 431 -1.07 -20.83 -12.53
CA ALA A 431 -1.26 -22.26 -12.36
C ALA A 431 -0.83 -23.04 -13.62
N GLN A 432 -1.16 -22.57 -14.82
CA GLN A 432 -0.70 -23.13 -16.09
C GLN A 432 0.82 -23.11 -16.21
N LEU A 433 1.45 -21.96 -15.96
CA LEU A 433 2.90 -21.78 -16.06
C LEU A 433 3.69 -22.60 -15.03
N LEU A 434 3.06 -22.93 -13.89
CA LEU A 434 3.61 -23.84 -12.88
C LEU A 434 3.32 -25.32 -13.19
N GLY A 435 2.59 -25.63 -14.25
CA GLY A 435 2.22 -27.00 -14.64
C GLY A 435 1.21 -27.65 -13.69
N CYS A 436 0.30 -26.85 -13.13
CA CYS A 436 -0.64 -27.23 -12.09
C CYS A 436 -2.11 -26.96 -12.51
N GLU A 437 -2.38 -26.84 -13.81
CA GLU A 437 -3.69 -26.44 -14.37
C GLU A 437 -4.82 -27.41 -14.03
N ASP A 438 -4.58 -28.72 -14.16
CA ASP A 438 -5.60 -29.74 -13.90
C ASP A 438 -6.01 -29.73 -12.42
N GLU A 439 -5.03 -29.78 -11.50
CA GLU A 439 -5.28 -29.70 -10.06
C GLU A 439 -5.96 -28.39 -9.64
N PHE A 440 -5.64 -27.29 -10.32
CA PHE A 440 -6.28 -26.01 -10.09
C PHE A 440 -7.75 -26.01 -10.53
N SER A 441 -8.02 -26.57 -11.71
CA SER A 441 -9.37 -26.69 -12.26
C SER A 441 -10.25 -27.59 -11.39
N ASP A 442 -9.69 -28.69 -10.88
CA ASP A 442 -10.37 -29.60 -9.96
C ASP A 442 -10.71 -28.93 -8.62
N LEU A 443 -9.84 -28.04 -8.12
CA LEU A 443 -10.12 -27.27 -6.89
C LEU A 443 -11.22 -26.22 -7.10
N VAL A 444 -11.25 -25.56 -8.26
CA VAL A 444 -12.26 -24.54 -8.58
C VAL A 444 -13.63 -25.17 -8.88
N GLY A 445 -13.66 -26.41 -9.37
CA GLY A 445 -14.89 -27.14 -9.70
C GLY A 445 -15.59 -27.83 -8.52
N GLN A 446 -14.96 -27.85 -7.34
CA GLN A 446 -15.54 -28.33 -6.07
C GLN A 446 -16.39 -27.26 -5.42
#